data_AF-A0A367ELC6-F1
#
_entry.id   AF-A0A367ELC6-F1
#
_cell.length_a   1.000
_cell.length_b   1.000
_cell.length_c   1.000
_cell.angle_alpha   90.00
_cell.angle_beta   90.00
_cell.angle_gamma   90.00
#
_symmetry.space_group_name_H-M   'P 1'
#
loop_
_entity.id
_entity.type
_entity.pdbx_description
1 polymer ?
#
loop_
_entity_poly.entity_id
_entity_poly.type
_entity_poly.pdbx_seq_one_letter_code
_entity_poly.pdbx_strand_id
1 'polypeptide(L)'
;MDDIHVYRAEGAAVRHGTDLYGFTVTEWNLPATYPPFAALLFVPVALVPLSVAKGAFVAGNVALLGWLITLSLRAARPAGAARPAGASGPSGAVAGTASVAAPLSAVVCLTAAALWLEPVFQTVAFGQINLLLACLVLWDVGRPDGARAKGFALGLAAGVKLTPALFAVHLLLTGRLRAACWAAAGFAASVAVGACALPGASVEFWTRRMFETARVGKAWIVDNQSLQGLAARLLHETEPGGLWLAPTLVLAVGGMWLARRVTVRRGTGADGRPPETGESGGAGERGELWGIVVTALVALLVSPISWSHHWVWCVPLLAALATTGSGTTTPAEQGGSASGVPWPRVAFACVAVVFTARTLWLVPREGDSDLRLDWWQQPLASPYPLLALALLGVAAGYVSAGHRPAALTPRVPPARIDGDGHARDDRTAPPAADGRKGGRRPECEEARGGRCAKHDAGHSADRDPAPGARGARARDVPDHHVGGDGGRS
;
A
#
# COMPACT_ATOMS: atom_id res chain seq x y z
N MET A 1 16.28 17.55 -19.10
CA MET A 1 16.76 16.74 -17.94
C MET A 1 17.06 17.70 -16.80
N ASP A 2 16.03 18.40 -16.36
CA ASP A 2 16.21 19.62 -15.59
C ASP A 2 16.40 19.28 -14.11
N ASP A 3 15.83 18.17 -13.65
CA ASP A 3 16.00 17.68 -12.28
C ASP A 3 17.41 17.18 -11.99
N ILE A 4 18.16 16.72 -13.00
CA ILE A 4 19.59 16.40 -12.81
C ILE A 4 20.36 17.66 -12.43
N HIS A 5 19.98 18.84 -12.94
CA HIS A 5 20.58 20.09 -12.50
C HIS A 5 20.25 20.40 -11.05
N VAL A 6 19.01 20.14 -10.61
CA VAL A 6 18.58 20.30 -9.21
C VAL A 6 19.38 19.38 -8.29
N TYR A 7 19.48 18.08 -8.61
CA TYR A 7 20.28 17.13 -7.82
C TYR A 7 21.75 17.55 -7.74
N ARG A 8 22.30 18.01 -8.87
CA ARG A 8 23.69 18.44 -8.92
C ARG A 8 23.93 19.69 -8.07
N ALA A 9 22.99 20.63 -8.07
CA ALA A 9 23.07 21.84 -7.27
C ALA A 9 22.91 21.54 -5.77
N GLU A 10 21.94 20.70 -5.38
CA GLU A 10 21.78 20.25 -3.99
C GLU A 10 23.04 19.50 -3.50
N GLY A 11 23.56 18.57 -4.30
CA GLY A 11 24.80 17.86 -3.98
C GLY A 11 26.02 18.79 -3.91
N ALA A 12 26.09 19.81 -4.76
CA ALA A 12 27.13 20.84 -4.70
C ALA A 12 26.99 21.71 -3.45
N ALA A 13 25.78 22.09 -3.06
CA ALA A 13 25.53 22.87 -1.86
C ALA A 13 25.99 22.13 -0.60
N VAL A 14 25.67 20.82 -0.51
CA VAL A 14 26.18 19.94 0.55
C VAL A 14 27.70 19.89 0.55
N ARG A 15 28.32 19.68 -0.61
CA ARG A 15 29.78 19.57 -0.74
C ARG A 15 30.51 20.84 -0.34
N HIS A 16 29.97 22.00 -0.73
CA HIS A 16 30.60 23.30 -0.51
C HIS A 16 30.17 23.97 0.80
N GLY A 17 29.26 23.35 1.56
CA GLY A 17 28.74 23.91 2.81
C GLY A 17 27.93 25.19 2.61
N THR A 18 27.30 25.35 1.45
CA THR A 18 26.43 26.51 1.15
C THR A 18 25.00 26.23 1.55
N ASP A 19 24.16 27.27 1.60
CA ASP A 19 22.74 27.12 1.92
C ASP A 19 22.05 26.16 0.93
N LEU A 20 21.35 25.16 1.46
CA LEU A 20 20.64 24.14 0.69
C LEU A 20 19.30 24.65 0.13
N TYR A 21 18.66 25.62 0.80
CA TYR A 21 17.31 26.09 0.46
C TYR A 21 17.24 27.57 0.04
N GLY A 22 18.40 28.22 -0.10
CA GLY A 22 18.54 29.63 -0.49
C GLY A 22 18.71 29.88 -1.99
N PHE A 23 18.71 28.84 -2.83
CA PHE A 23 18.92 28.98 -4.27
C PHE A 23 17.81 28.33 -5.11
N THR A 24 17.72 28.80 -6.35
CA THR A 24 16.96 28.17 -7.44
C THR A 24 17.91 27.79 -8.55
N VAL A 25 17.59 26.72 -9.28
CA VAL A 25 18.46 26.17 -10.33
C VAL A 25 17.79 26.34 -11.69
N THR A 26 18.61 26.61 -12.70
CA THR A 26 18.25 26.72 -14.13
C THR A 26 17.39 27.94 -14.51
N GLU A 27 17.16 28.11 -15.81
CA GLU A 27 16.25 29.11 -16.39
C GLU A 27 14.83 29.06 -15.79
N TRP A 28 14.43 27.89 -15.25
CA TRP A 28 13.10 27.62 -14.71
C TRP A 28 12.95 27.92 -13.22
N ASN A 29 13.98 28.46 -12.55
CA ASN A 29 13.97 28.80 -11.13
C ASN A 29 13.48 27.67 -10.21
N LEU A 30 13.92 26.43 -10.44
CA LEU A 30 13.50 25.27 -9.65
C LEU A 30 14.17 25.28 -8.27
N PRO A 31 13.41 25.26 -7.16
CA PRO A 31 13.99 25.28 -5.82
C PRO A 31 14.38 23.86 -5.36
N ALA A 32 15.24 23.79 -4.34
CA ALA A 32 15.67 22.54 -3.72
C ALA A 32 14.53 21.87 -2.92
N THR A 33 13.88 20.84 -3.45
CA THR A 33 12.63 20.29 -2.88
C THR A 33 12.83 19.10 -1.94
N TYR A 34 14.06 18.60 -1.84
CA TYR A 34 14.33 17.32 -1.17
C TYR A 34 14.71 17.46 0.31
N PRO A 35 14.44 16.43 1.14
CA PRO A 35 14.96 16.34 2.50
C PRO A 35 16.50 16.34 2.51
N PRO A 36 17.15 16.78 3.60
CA PRO A 36 18.61 16.83 3.67
C PRO A 36 19.30 15.48 3.44
N PHE A 37 18.66 14.38 3.85
CA PHE A 37 19.16 13.03 3.56
C PHE A 37 19.32 12.77 2.06
N ALA A 38 18.35 13.18 1.25
CA ALA A 38 18.43 13.02 -0.20
C ALA A 38 19.52 13.90 -0.82
N ALA A 39 19.68 15.14 -0.33
CA ALA A 39 20.76 16.03 -0.80
C ALA A 39 22.16 15.40 -0.60
N LEU A 40 22.37 14.67 0.50
CA LEU A 40 23.60 13.89 0.72
C LEU A 40 23.80 12.81 -0.35
N LEU A 41 22.73 12.13 -0.77
CA LEU A 41 22.77 11.12 -1.83
C LEU A 41 23.06 11.71 -3.22
N PHE A 42 22.84 13.01 -3.41
CA PHE A 42 23.11 13.71 -4.67
C PHE A 42 24.54 14.25 -4.80
N VAL A 43 25.35 14.22 -3.73
CA VAL A 43 26.76 14.64 -3.76
C VAL A 43 27.55 13.98 -4.90
N PRO A 44 27.46 12.65 -5.16
CA PRO A 44 28.19 12.03 -6.25
C PRO A 44 27.83 12.58 -7.65
N VAL A 45 26.58 13.03 -7.85
CA VAL A 45 26.12 13.63 -9.11
C VAL A 45 26.83 14.97 -9.36
N ALA A 46 27.16 15.71 -8.29
CA ALA A 46 27.93 16.95 -8.35
C ALA A 46 29.40 16.74 -8.76
N LEU A 47 29.95 15.54 -8.55
CA LEU A 47 31.37 15.24 -8.80
C LEU A 47 31.68 14.92 -10.26
N VAL A 48 30.69 14.46 -11.02
CA VAL A 48 30.89 13.99 -12.40
C VAL A 48 30.50 15.06 -13.44
N PRO A 49 31.06 14.98 -14.66
CA PRO A 49 30.58 15.82 -15.77
C PRO A 49 29.09 15.62 -16.03
N LEU A 50 28.39 16.69 -16.38
CA LEU A 50 26.93 16.65 -16.59
C LEU A 50 26.51 15.64 -17.67
N SER A 51 27.28 15.51 -18.74
CA SER A 51 27.01 14.52 -19.80
C SER A 51 27.06 13.08 -19.28
N VAL A 52 28.03 12.78 -18.41
CA VAL A 52 28.18 11.47 -17.75
C VAL A 52 27.01 11.23 -16.80
N ALA A 53 26.62 12.22 -16.00
CA ALA A 53 25.44 12.13 -15.13
C ALA A 53 24.16 11.85 -15.95
N LYS A 54 23.92 12.61 -17.02
CA LYS A 54 22.77 12.41 -17.91
C LYS A 54 22.74 10.99 -18.49
N GLY A 55 23.88 10.51 -19.01
CA GLY A 55 24.00 9.15 -19.53
C GLY A 55 23.73 8.08 -18.47
N ALA A 56 24.29 8.24 -17.27
CA ALA A 56 24.09 7.33 -16.14
C ALA A 56 22.62 7.30 -15.68
N PHE A 57 21.94 8.45 -15.62
CA PHE A 57 20.52 8.51 -15.26
C PHE A 57 19.61 7.86 -16.31
N VAL A 58 19.91 8.00 -17.60
CA VAL A 58 19.17 7.29 -18.66
C VAL A 58 19.36 5.79 -18.51
N ALA A 59 20.61 5.32 -18.48
CA ALA A 59 20.91 3.90 -18.35
C ALA A 59 20.32 3.30 -17.06
N GLY A 60 20.46 4.02 -15.95
CA GLY A 60 19.91 3.65 -14.66
C GLY A 60 18.38 3.57 -14.67
N ASN A 61 17.68 4.57 -15.21
CA ASN A 61 16.22 4.54 -15.30
C ASN A 61 15.71 3.42 -16.22
N VAL A 62 16.37 3.13 -17.34
CA VAL A 62 16.02 2.00 -18.21
C VAL A 62 16.20 0.66 -17.48
N ALA A 63 17.30 0.49 -16.74
CA ALA A 63 17.54 -0.70 -15.94
C ALA A 63 16.52 -0.84 -14.79
N LEU A 64 16.22 0.25 -14.09
CA LEU A 64 15.22 0.31 -13.03
C LEU A 64 13.82 0.02 -13.56
N LEU A 65 13.48 0.47 -14.76
CA LEU A 65 12.21 0.13 -15.42
C LEU A 65 12.09 -1.37 -15.68
N GLY A 66 13.14 -1.98 -16.25
CA GLY A 66 13.19 -3.44 -16.44
C GLY A 66 13.08 -4.21 -15.12
N TRP A 67 13.70 -3.69 -14.05
CA TRP A 67 13.57 -4.26 -12.71
C TRP A 67 12.17 -4.08 -12.13
N LEU A 68 11.54 -2.92 -12.29
CA LEU A 68 10.17 -2.64 -11.85
C LEU A 68 9.17 -3.56 -12.55
N ILE A 69 9.31 -3.75 -13.86
CA ILE A 69 8.52 -4.71 -14.65
C ILE A 69 8.71 -6.12 -14.09
N THR A 70 9.95 -6.52 -13.84
CA THR A 70 10.25 -7.83 -13.25
C THR A 70 9.55 -7.98 -11.90
N LEU A 71 9.73 -7.05 -10.96
CA LEU A 71 9.08 -7.06 -9.64
C LEU A 71 7.55 -7.11 -9.76
N SER A 72 6.98 -6.34 -10.67
CA SER A 72 5.54 -6.28 -10.93
C SER A 72 5.01 -7.63 -11.43
N LEU A 73 5.67 -8.22 -12.42
CA LEU A 73 5.32 -9.55 -12.93
C LEU A 73 5.50 -10.64 -11.87
N ARG A 74 6.55 -10.54 -11.03
CA ARG A 74 6.74 -11.47 -9.90
C ARG A 74 5.61 -11.35 -8.88
N ALA A 75 5.17 -10.14 -8.58
CA ALA A 75 4.08 -9.89 -7.64
C ALA A 75 2.71 -10.29 -8.21
N ALA A 76 2.57 -10.32 -9.54
CA ALA A 76 1.33 -10.61 -10.23
C ALA A 76 1.10 -12.11 -10.54
N ARG A 77 2.01 -13.02 -10.13
CA ARG A 77 1.98 -14.42 -10.60
C ARG A 77 0.79 -15.24 -10.08
N PRO A 78 0.22 -16.12 -10.91
CA PRO A 78 -0.74 -17.14 -10.47
C PRO A 78 -0.07 -18.29 -9.69
N ALA A 79 -0.84 -18.91 -8.80
CA ALA A 79 -0.39 -19.93 -7.83
C ALA A 79 0.26 -21.16 -8.49
N GLY A 80 -0.21 -21.52 -9.68
CA GLY A 80 0.18 -22.75 -10.38
C GLY A 80 1.33 -22.62 -11.37
N ALA A 81 1.90 -21.41 -11.55
CA ALA A 81 3.05 -21.23 -12.45
C ALA A 81 4.39 -21.66 -11.82
N ALA A 82 4.38 -22.06 -10.55
CA ALA A 82 5.54 -22.58 -9.86
C ALA A 82 5.55 -24.11 -9.92
N ARG A 83 6.47 -24.63 -10.75
CA ARG A 83 6.99 -26.01 -10.83
C ARG A 83 6.24 -26.97 -11.78
N PRO A 84 6.89 -27.51 -12.83
CA PRO A 84 6.42 -28.74 -13.45
C PRO A 84 6.49 -29.87 -12.41
N ALA A 85 5.34 -30.47 -12.11
CA ALA A 85 5.24 -31.69 -11.32
C ALA A 85 5.97 -32.82 -12.09
N GLY A 86 7.20 -33.15 -11.67
CA GLY A 86 7.99 -34.20 -12.32
C GLY A 86 9.39 -34.41 -11.75
N ALA A 87 9.99 -33.41 -11.10
CA ALA A 87 11.27 -33.59 -10.41
C ALA A 87 11.06 -33.93 -8.93
N SER A 88 10.76 -35.20 -8.66
CA SER A 88 10.87 -35.84 -7.35
C SER A 88 11.92 -36.95 -7.45
N GLY A 89 13.19 -36.54 -7.49
CA GLY A 89 14.32 -37.44 -7.23
C GLY A 89 14.72 -37.34 -5.75
N PRO A 90 14.98 -38.45 -5.05
CA PRO A 90 15.39 -38.44 -3.65
C PRO A 90 16.89 -38.17 -3.57
N SER A 91 17.29 -36.89 -3.56
CA SER A 91 18.60 -36.52 -2.99
C SER A 91 18.57 -35.08 -2.51
N GLY A 92 18.79 -34.92 -1.21
CA GLY A 92 18.89 -33.62 -0.56
C GLY A 92 20.10 -32.84 -1.05
N ALA A 93 19.84 -31.83 -1.87
CA ALA A 93 20.77 -30.73 -2.10
C ALA A 93 19.95 -29.44 -2.16
N VAL A 94 20.33 -28.51 -1.27
CA VAL A 94 19.86 -27.13 -1.13
C VAL A 94 19.12 -26.61 -2.37
N ALA A 95 17.79 -26.68 -2.35
CA ALA A 95 16.94 -26.20 -3.43
C ALA A 95 16.92 -24.67 -3.45
N GLY A 96 17.93 -24.11 -4.11
CA GLY A 96 17.99 -22.70 -4.49
C GLY A 96 16.75 -22.31 -5.27
N THR A 97 16.24 -21.13 -4.94
CA THR A 97 15.08 -20.44 -5.51
C THR A 97 15.21 -20.26 -7.03
N ALA A 98 14.87 -21.27 -7.82
CA ALA A 98 14.71 -21.13 -9.26
C ALA A 98 13.34 -20.49 -9.56
N SER A 99 13.21 -19.20 -9.22
CA SER A 99 12.15 -18.34 -9.78
C SER A 99 12.39 -18.27 -11.28
N VAL A 100 11.51 -18.86 -12.09
CA VAL A 100 11.50 -18.62 -13.55
C VAL A 100 11.23 -17.14 -13.77
N ALA A 101 12.30 -16.35 -13.89
CA ALA A 101 12.21 -14.95 -14.28
C ALA A 101 11.59 -14.88 -15.67
N ALA A 102 10.82 -13.82 -15.96
CA ALA A 102 10.41 -13.58 -17.34
C ALA A 102 11.66 -13.60 -18.24
N PRO A 103 11.60 -14.22 -19.43
CA PRO A 103 12.77 -14.31 -20.28
C PRO A 103 13.27 -12.90 -20.58
N LEU A 104 14.60 -12.73 -20.66
CA LEU A 104 15.22 -11.41 -20.83
C LEU A 104 14.63 -10.66 -22.03
N SER A 105 14.34 -11.36 -23.13
CA SER A 105 13.68 -10.81 -24.32
C SER A 105 12.32 -10.18 -24.00
N ALA A 106 11.48 -10.84 -23.19
CA ALA A 106 10.19 -10.29 -22.78
C ALA A 106 10.38 -9.04 -21.90
N VAL A 107 11.33 -9.06 -20.96
CA VAL A 107 11.62 -7.89 -20.11
C VAL A 107 12.10 -6.72 -20.98
N VAL A 108 12.98 -6.97 -21.95
CA VAL A 108 13.46 -5.93 -22.89
C VAL A 108 12.32 -5.37 -23.74
N CYS A 109 11.47 -6.21 -24.33
CA CYS A 109 10.32 -5.75 -25.12
C CYS A 109 9.32 -4.95 -24.27
N LEU A 110 9.01 -5.41 -23.05
CA LEU A 110 8.12 -4.70 -22.13
C LEU A 110 8.75 -3.39 -21.66
N THR A 111 10.06 -3.34 -21.45
CA THR A 111 10.78 -2.11 -21.10
C THR A 111 10.69 -1.10 -22.24
N ALA A 112 10.93 -1.54 -23.48
CA ALA A 112 10.80 -0.69 -24.66
C ALA A 112 9.37 -0.16 -24.83
N ALA A 113 8.34 -0.99 -24.60
CA ALA A 113 6.95 -0.56 -24.63
C ALA A 113 6.62 0.41 -23.48
N ALA A 114 7.06 0.12 -22.26
CA ALA A 114 6.78 0.93 -21.08
C ALA A 114 7.46 2.31 -21.11
N LEU A 115 8.55 2.49 -21.87
CA LEU A 115 9.15 3.81 -22.11
C LEU A 115 8.19 4.80 -22.79
N TRP A 116 7.15 4.32 -23.47
CA TRP A 116 6.15 5.17 -24.09
C TRP A 116 5.06 5.67 -23.12
N LEU A 117 4.90 5.00 -21.98
CA LEU A 117 4.02 5.47 -20.91
C LEU A 117 4.53 6.84 -20.45
N GLU A 118 3.66 7.84 -20.47
CA GLU A 118 3.99 9.23 -20.18
C GLU A 118 4.75 9.39 -18.85
N PRO A 119 4.36 8.75 -17.72
CA PRO A 119 5.06 8.96 -16.46
C PRO A 119 6.50 8.46 -16.49
N VAL A 120 6.71 7.36 -17.23
CA VAL A 120 8.02 6.72 -17.40
C VAL A 120 8.87 7.55 -18.36
N PHE A 121 8.29 7.99 -19.48
CA PHE A 121 8.93 8.88 -20.44
C PHE A 121 9.42 10.15 -19.76
N GLN A 122 8.53 10.84 -19.02
CA GLN A 122 8.89 12.05 -18.28
C GLN A 122 9.93 11.78 -17.19
N THR A 123 9.85 10.65 -16.51
CA THR A 123 10.89 10.27 -15.52
C THR A 123 12.27 10.20 -16.18
N VAL A 124 12.39 9.60 -17.37
CA VAL A 124 13.66 9.54 -18.12
C VAL A 124 14.04 10.91 -18.67
N ALA A 125 13.10 11.66 -19.24
CA ALA A 125 13.33 12.96 -19.87
C ALA A 125 13.81 14.03 -18.88
N PHE A 126 13.27 14.01 -17.65
CA PHE A 126 13.72 14.89 -16.59
C PHE A 126 14.91 14.34 -15.81
N GLY A 127 15.12 13.03 -15.83
CA GLY A 127 16.16 12.34 -15.06
C GLY A 127 15.74 12.13 -13.60
N GLN A 128 14.47 11.86 -13.35
CA GLN A 128 13.89 11.66 -12.02
C GLN A 128 14.26 10.31 -11.41
N ILE A 129 14.13 10.23 -10.08
CA ILE A 129 14.46 9.03 -9.27
C ILE A 129 13.23 8.17 -8.93
N ASN A 130 12.05 8.46 -9.50
CA ASN A 130 10.80 7.82 -9.09
C ASN A 130 10.79 6.30 -9.35
N LEU A 131 11.44 5.83 -10.42
CA LEU A 131 11.59 4.39 -10.68
C LEU A 131 12.42 3.70 -9.59
N LEU A 132 13.47 4.35 -9.07
CA LEU A 132 14.25 3.82 -7.96
C LEU A 132 13.36 3.67 -6.71
N LEU A 133 12.60 4.71 -6.37
CA LEU A 133 11.71 4.69 -5.21
C LEU A 133 10.62 3.62 -5.36
N ALA A 134 9.98 3.53 -6.53
CA ALA A 134 8.97 2.50 -6.81
C ALA A 134 9.57 1.08 -6.70
N CYS A 135 10.78 0.84 -7.22
CA CYS A 135 11.49 -0.41 -7.07
C CYS A 135 11.79 -0.75 -5.60
N LEU A 136 12.32 0.20 -4.82
CA LEU A 136 12.60 0.00 -3.40
C LEU A 136 11.33 -0.37 -2.62
N VAL A 137 10.24 0.38 -2.84
CA VAL A 137 8.96 0.13 -2.16
C VAL A 137 8.38 -1.22 -2.57
N LEU A 138 8.26 -1.50 -3.87
CA LEU A 138 7.65 -2.73 -4.36
C LEU A 138 8.49 -3.96 -3.99
N TRP A 139 9.82 -3.86 -4.06
CA TRP A 139 10.71 -4.92 -3.61
C TRP A 139 10.52 -5.18 -2.11
N ASP A 140 10.56 -4.13 -1.28
CA ASP A 140 10.56 -4.27 0.18
C ASP A 140 9.22 -4.74 0.73
N VAL A 141 8.13 -4.06 0.35
CA VAL A 141 6.77 -4.45 0.74
C VAL A 141 6.42 -5.82 0.17
N GLY A 142 6.93 -6.13 -1.03
CA GLY A 142 6.78 -7.41 -1.69
C GLY A 142 7.56 -8.59 -1.06
N ARG A 143 8.42 -8.38 -0.06
CA ARG A 143 9.11 -9.49 0.61
C ARG A 143 8.16 -10.32 1.48
N PRO A 144 8.48 -11.60 1.76
CA PRO A 144 7.74 -12.39 2.74
C PRO A 144 7.68 -11.71 4.12
N ASP A 145 6.60 -11.91 4.87
CA ASP A 145 6.38 -11.22 6.16
C ASP A 145 7.42 -11.57 7.24
N GLY A 146 8.05 -12.75 7.13
CA GLY A 146 9.16 -13.16 8.00
C GLY A 146 10.54 -12.60 7.63
N ALA A 147 10.66 -11.88 6.50
CA ALA A 147 11.95 -11.37 6.03
C ALA A 147 12.55 -10.36 7.01
N ARG A 148 13.84 -10.54 7.33
CA ARG A 148 14.56 -9.61 8.20
C ARG A 148 14.56 -8.20 7.59
N ALA A 149 14.30 -7.22 8.45
CA ALA A 149 14.22 -5.80 8.09
C ALA A 149 13.22 -5.47 6.97
N LYS A 150 12.17 -6.28 6.74
CA LYS A 150 11.04 -5.90 5.85
C LYS A 150 10.50 -4.55 6.28
N GLY A 151 10.41 -3.58 5.37
CA GLY A 151 9.97 -2.21 5.63
C GLY A 151 11.11 -1.20 5.74
N PHE A 152 12.35 -1.60 6.03
CA PHE A 152 13.45 -0.64 6.22
C PHE A 152 13.78 0.15 4.95
N ALA A 153 13.79 -0.49 3.78
CA ALA A 153 14.07 0.18 2.52
C ALA A 153 12.91 1.10 2.09
N LEU A 154 11.67 0.73 2.42
CA LEU A 154 10.51 1.62 2.34
C LEU A 154 10.71 2.87 3.21
N GLY A 155 11.21 2.70 4.44
CA GLY A 155 11.55 3.81 5.34
C GLY A 155 12.57 4.78 4.74
N LEU A 156 13.65 4.24 4.16
CA LEU A 156 14.66 5.04 3.46
C LEU A 156 14.07 5.76 2.25
N ALA A 157 13.21 5.09 1.46
CA ALA A 157 12.53 5.73 0.33
C ALA A 157 11.65 6.91 0.80
N ALA A 158 10.93 6.75 1.91
CA ALA A 158 10.17 7.83 2.55
C ALA A 158 11.06 8.98 3.05
N GLY A 159 12.30 8.69 3.43
CA GLY A 159 13.31 9.68 3.79
C GLY A 159 13.88 10.46 2.60
N VAL A 160 13.76 9.92 1.38
CA VAL A 160 14.18 10.59 0.15
C VAL A 160 13.06 11.45 -0.44
N LYS A 161 11.83 10.93 -0.50
CA LYS A 161 10.61 11.68 -0.82
C LYS A 161 9.53 11.21 0.14
N LEU A 162 8.69 12.08 0.66
CA LEU A 162 7.75 11.72 1.74
C LEU A 162 6.60 10.80 1.29
N THR A 163 6.22 10.82 0.01
CA THR A 163 5.06 10.08 -0.54
C THR A 163 4.99 8.58 -0.20
N PRO A 164 6.09 7.80 -0.22
CA PRO A 164 6.08 6.39 0.16
C PRO A 164 5.69 6.13 1.62
N ALA A 165 5.70 7.13 2.51
CA ALA A 165 5.32 6.94 3.92
C ALA A 165 3.93 6.31 4.09
N LEU A 166 3.01 6.52 3.13
CA LEU A 166 1.67 5.91 3.17
C LEU A 166 1.71 4.37 3.08
N PHE A 167 2.75 3.77 2.50
CA PHE A 167 2.92 2.32 2.52
C PHE A 167 3.28 1.79 3.92
N ALA A 168 3.86 2.61 4.81
CA ALA A 168 4.03 2.20 6.20
C ALA A 168 2.67 2.11 6.92
N VAL A 169 1.75 3.03 6.61
CA VAL A 169 0.35 2.96 7.05
C VAL A 169 -0.34 1.72 6.48
N HIS A 170 -0.13 1.41 5.19
CA HIS A 170 -0.60 0.16 4.60
C HIS A 170 -0.12 -1.07 5.37
N LEU A 171 1.17 -1.15 5.73
CA LEU A 171 1.72 -2.24 6.54
C LEU A 171 1.05 -2.33 7.92
N LEU A 172 0.79 -1.20 8.59
CA LEU A 172 0.06 -1.17 9.87
C LEU A 172 -1.38 -1.69 9.71
N LEU A 173 -2.12 -1.17 8.73
CA LEU A 173 -3.52 -1.54 8.48
C LEU A 173 -3.67 -3.00 8.05
N THR A 174 -2.68 -3.53 7.35
CA THR A 174 -2.62 -4.95 6.97
C THR A 174 -2.03 -5.82 8.08
N GLY A 175 -1.79 -5.29 9.28
CA GLY A 175 -1.38 -6.01 10.50
C GLY A 175 0.09 -6.45 10.54
N ARG A 176 0.96 -5.82 9.75
CA ARG A 176 2.40 -6.10 9.67
C ARG A 176 3.20 -5.12 10.53
N LEU A 177 2.91 -5.12 11.84
CA LEU A 177 3.50 -4.18 12.80
C LEU A 177 5.03 -4.18 12.77
N ARG A 178 5.65 -5.37 12.76
CA ARG A 178 7.12 -5.48 12.68
C ARG A 178 7.68 -4.79 11.43
N ALA A 179 7.01 -4.93 10.29
CA ALA A 179 7.47 -4.30 9.06
C ALA A 179 7.29 -2.78 9.09
N ALA A 180 6.19 -2.30 9.66
CA ALA A 180 5.97 -0.89 9.90
C ALA A 180 7.01 -0.28 10.87
N CYS A 181 7.40 -1.01 11.93
CA CYS A 181 8.49 -0.58 12.82
C CYS A 181 9.83 -0.47 12.09
N TRP A 182 10.14 -1.40 11.19
CA TRP A 182 11.33 -1.30 10.34
C TRP A 182 11.25 -0.14 9.36
N ALA A 183 10.07 0.17 8.81
CA ALA A 183 9.86 1.37 8.00
C ALA A 183 10.08 2.66 8.80
N ALA A 184 9.53 2.72 10.01
CA ALA A 184 9.81 3.83 10.93
C ALA A 184 11.30 3.94 11.26
N ALA A 185 11.99 2.80 11.50
CA ALA A 185 13.42 2.77 11.76
C ALA A 185 14.26 3.25 10.56
N GLY A 186 13.91 2.83 9.34
CA GLY A 186 14.58 3.28 8.11
C GLY A 186 14.39 4.77 7.88
N PHE A 187 13.18 5.26 8.07
CA PHE A 187 12.88 6.69 7.99
C PHE A 187 13.65 7.47 9.07
N ALA A 188 13.58 7.06 10.33
CA ALA A 188 14.29 7.70 11.42
C ALA A 188 15.82 7.71 11.19
N ALA A 189 16.38 6.62 10.66
CA ALA A 189 17.80 6.56 10.30
C ALA A 189 18.15 7.57 9.20
N SER A 190 17.33 7.72 8.16
CA SER A 190 17.57 8.73 7.13
C SER A 190 17.51 10.16 7.68
N VAL A 191 16.54 10.44 8.55
CA VAL A 191 16.38 11.75 9.21
C VAL A 191 17.58 12.03 10.10
N ALA A 192 18.02 11.05 10.89
CA ALA A 192 19.17 11.18 11.78
C ALA A 192 20.46 11.43 10.99
N VAL A 193 20.68 10.71 9.89
CA VAL A 193 21.84 10.96 9.01
C VAL A 193 21.80 12.40 8.45
N GLY A 194 20.64 12.86 7.99
CA GLY A 194 20.44 14.25 7.55
C GLY A 194 20.72 15.25 8.66
N ALA A 195 20.20 15.03 9.86
CA ALA A 195 20.36 15.92 11.01
C ALA A 195 21.81 15.98 11.51
N CYS A 196 22.54 14.86 11.50
CA CYS A 196 23.95 14.81 11.89
C CYS A 196 24.85 15.51 10.86
N ALA A 197 24.60 15.33 9.56
CA ALA A 197 25.44 15.90 8.52
C ALA A 197 25.08 17.37 8.19
N LEU A 198 23.80 17.73 8.28
CA LEU A 198 23.23 19.01 7.87
C LEU A 198 22.21 19.51 8.92
N PRO A 199 22.64 19.85 10.15
CA PRO A 199 21.73 20.15 11.26
C PRO A 199 20.81 21.35 10.99
N GLY A 200 21.36 22.47 10.49
CA GLY A 200 20.59 23.68 10.19
C GLY A 200 19.54 23.44 9.12
N ALA A 201 19.94 22.86 7.99
CA ALA A 201 19.02 22.50 6.90
C ALA A 201 17.97 21.48 7.35
N SER A 202 18.32 20.57 8.26
CA SER A 202 17.35 19.60 8.82
C SER A 202 16.29 20.29 9.68
N VAL A 203 16.68 21.20 10.57
CA VAL A 203 15.71 21.99 11.32
C VAL A 203 14.80 22.76 10.36
N GLU A 204 15.38 23.52 9.43
CA GLU A 204 14.63 24.32 8.48
C GLU A 204 13.65 23.48 7.64
N PHE A 205 14.08 22.31 7.17
CA PHE A 205 13.24 21.44 6.36
C PHE A 205 12.05 20.89 7.15
N TRP A 206 12.32 20.26 8.30
CA TRP A 206 11.31 19.55 9.08
C TRP A 206 10.36 20.48 9.85
N THR A 207 10.75 21.72 10.14
CA THR A 207 9.87 22.68 10.84
C THR A 207 9.15 23.63 9.89
N ARG A 208 9.70 23.90 8.70
CA ARG A 208 9.17 24.94 7.81
C ARG A 208 8.98 24.43 6.37
N ARG A 209 10.05 24.05 5.67
CA ARG A 209 9.99 23.82 4.21
C ARG A 209 9.07 22.68 3.79
N MET A 210 8.87 21.68 4.64
CA MET A 210 7.96 20.57 4.34
C MET A 210 6.48 20.98 4.28
N PHE A 211 6.11 22.12 4.91
CA PHE A 211 4.74 22.65 4.92
C PHE A 211 4.51 23.73 3.86
N GLU A 212 5.58 24.28 3.28
CA GLU A 212 5.53 25.28 2.19
C GLU A 212 5.31 24.60 0.82
N THR A 213 4.16 23.97 0.61
CA THR A 213 3.87 23.19 -0.62
C THR A 213 3.92 24.04 -1.90
N ALA A 214 3.53 25.32 -1.84
CA ALA A 214 3.61 26.27 -2.95
C ALA A 214 5.04 26.48 -3.49
N ARG A 215 6.06 26.17 -2.68
CA ARG A 215 7.46 26.22 -3.08
C ARG A 215 7.82 25.14 -4.08
N VAL A 216 7.20 23.98 -4.00
CA VAL A 216 7.53 22.81 -4.85
C VAL A 216 7.08 23.05 -6.29
N GLY A 217 6.02 23.83 -6.48
CA GLY A 217 5.52 24.25 -7.78
C GLY A 217 4.08 24.76 -7.69
N LYS A 218 3.57 25.27 -8.81
CA LYS A 218 2.18 25.73 -8.93
C LYS A 218 1.24 24.52 -8.86
N ALA A 219 0.27 24.53 -7.96
CA ALA A 219 -0.62 23.38 -7.77
C ALA A 219 -1.56 23.13 -8.95
N TRP A 220 -1.90 24.16 -9.72
CA TRP A 220 -2.90 24.09 -10.80
C TRP A 220 -2.36 23.68 -12.15
N ILE A 221 -1.04 23.73 -12.39
CA ILE A 221 -0.49 23.35 -13.71
C ILE A 221 -0.82 21.90 -14.04
N VAL A 222 -1.03 21.60 -15.31
CA VAL A 222 -1.54 20.30 -15.75
C VAL A 222 -0.60 19.14 -15.42
N ASP A 223 0.69 19.41 -15.21
CA ASP A 223 1.66 18.45 -14.69
C ASP A 223 1.22 17.86 -13.34
N ASN A 224 0.55 18.65 -12.49
CA ASN A 224 0.05 18.18 -11.21
C ASN A 224 -1.21 17.33 -11.38
N GLN A 225 -1.01 16.02 -11.28
CA GLN A 225 -2.01 14.97 -11.40
C GLN A 225 -2.49 14.49 -10.02
N SER A 226 -2.54 15.36 -9.02
CA SER A 226 -3.15 15.09 -7.70
C SER A 226 -4.62 15.49 -7.64
N LEU A 227 -5.31 15.14 -6.55
CA LEU A 227 -6.67 15.63 -6.27
C LEU A 227 -6.69 17.15 -6.05
N GLN A 228 -5.64 17.72 -5.45
CA GLN A 228 -5.52 19.17 -5.30
C GLN A 228 -5.40 19.86 -6.67
N GLY A 229 -4.56 19.34 -7.57
CA GLY A 229 -4.42 19.92 -8.92
C GLY A 229 -5.71 19.82 -9.73
N LEU A 230 -6.41 18.69 -9.64
CA LEU A 230 -7.74 18.53 -10.22
C LEU A 230 -8.74 19.57 -9.66
N ALA A 231 -8.82 19.71 -8.34
CA ALA A 231 -9.73 20.65 -7.68
C ALA A 231 -9.41 22.10 -8.03
N ALA A 232 -8.12 22.48 -8.04
CA ALA A 232 -7.69 23.84 -8.38
C ALA A 232 -8.13 24.23 -9.80
N ARG A 233 -7.95 23.34 -10.79
CA ARG A 233 -8.36 23.59 -12.17
C ARG A 233 -9.88 23.58 -12.37
N LEU A 234 -10.60 22.71 -11.66
CA LEU A 234 -12.07 22.65 -11.75
C LEU A 234 -12.75 23.87 -11.12
N LEU A 235 -12.18 24.37 -10.03
CA LEU A 235 -12.71 25.51 -9.29
C LEU A 235 -12.18 26.85 -9.79
N HIS A 236 -11.21 26.83 -10.71
CA HIS A 236 -10.49 28.02 -11.17
C HIS A 236 -9.80 28.78 -10.02
N GLU A 237 -9.42 28.08 -8.95
CA GLU A 237 -8.84 28.63 -7.72
C GLU A 237 -7.43 28.06 -7.46
N THR A 238 -6.46 28.92 -7.17
CA THR A 238 -5.08 28.51 -6.91
C THR A 238 -4.92 27.78 -5.57
N GLU A 239 -5.77 28.13 -4.59
CA GLU A 239 -5.80 27.58 -3.24
C GLU A 239 -7.22 27.12 -2.88
N PRO A 240 -7.66 25.93 -3.34
CA PRO A 240 -9.04 25.47 -3.13
C PRO A 240 -9.42 25.18 -1.66
N GLY A 241 -8.51 25.42 -0.70
CA GLY A 241 -8.77 25.35 0.74
C GLY A 241 -9.51 24.08 1.21
N GLY A 242 -10.60 24.25 1.95
CA GLY A 242 -11.40 23.13 2.47
C GLY A 242 -12.02 22.23 1.39
N LEU A 243 -12.27 22.78 0.19
CA LEU A 243 -12.95 22.06 -0.90
C LEU A 243 -12.11 20.93 -1.49
N TRP A 244 -10.77 20.98 -1.35
CA TRP A 244 -9.92 19.84 -1.70
C TRP A 244 -9.54 19.01 -0.46
N LEU A 245 -9.39 19.63 0.72
CA LEU A 245 -8.98 18.93 1.96
C LEU A 245 -9.99 17.88 2.41
N ALA A 246 -11.29 18.19 2.40
CA ALA A 246 -12.32 17.25 2.85
C ALA A 246 -12.42 16.01 1.93
N PRO A 247 -12.53 16.13 0.59
CA PRO A 247 -12.45 14.98 -0.31
C PRO A 247 -11.14 14.20 -0.18
N THR A 248 -10.01 14.89 0.04
CA THR A 248 -8.71 14.26 0.26
C THR A 248 -8.69 13.40 1.51
N LEU A 249 -9.24 13.88 2.63
CA LEU A 249 -9.32 13.11 3.87
C LEU A 249 -10.22 11.87 3.70
N VAL A 250 -11.38 12.04 3.07
CA VAL A 250 -12.30 10.92 2.76
C VAL A 250 -11.60 9.89 1.88
N LEU A 251 -10.90 10.35 0.84
CA LEU A 251 -10.18 9.47 -0.07
C LEU A 251 -8.97 8.80 0.59
N ALA A 252 -8.24 9.49 1.47
CA ALA A 252 -7.15 8.91 2.24
C ALA A 252 -7.66 7.80 3.16
N VAL A 253 -8.69 8.06 3.97
CA VAL A 253 -9.23 7.08 4.92
C VAL A 253 -9.93 5.94 4.18
N GLY A 254 -10.86 6.26 3.28
CA GLY A 254 -11.64 5.29 2.51
C GLY A 254 -10.78 4.48 1.55
N GLY A 255 -9.83 5.13 0.87
CA GLY A 255 -8.87 4.47 -0.02
C GLY A 255 -7.89 3.57 0.71
N MET A 256 -7.40 3.96 1.89
CA MET A 256 -6.54 3.08 2.70
C MET A 256 -7.32 1.92 3.34
N TRP A 257 -8.57 2.15 3.73
CA TRP A 257 -9.48 1.07 4.11
C TRP A 257 -9.69 0.10 2.94
N LEU A 258 -9.90 0.61 1.73
CA LEU A 258 -10.06 -0.19 0.53
C LEU A 258 -8.78 -0.97 0.20
N ALA A 259 -7.61 -0.33 0.28
CA ALA A 259 -6.31 -0.97 0.11
C ALA A 259 -6.17 -2.18 1.04
N ARG A 260 -6.51 -2.01 2.32
CA ARG A 260 -6.54 -3.12 3.29
C ARG A 260 -7.51 -4.22 2.88
N ARG A 261 -8.70 -3.88 2.38
CA ARG A 261 -9.75 -4.85 1.99
C ARG A 261 -9.37 -5.69 0.78
N VAL A 262 -8.70 -5.09 -0.21
CA VAL A 262 -8.26 -5.81 -1.42
C VAL A 262 -6.95 -6.58 -1.20
N THR A 263 -6.22 -6.27 -0.11
CA THR A 263 -4.99 -6.98 0.23
C THR A 263 -5.30 -8.38 0.74
N VAL A 264 -4.79 -9.38 0.03
CA VAL A 264 -4.75 -10.77 0.51
C VAL A 264 -3.30 -11.09 0.84
N ARG A 265 -3.01 -11.48 2.09
CA ARG A 265 -1.62 -11.71 2.52
C ARG A 265 -1.04 -12.95 1.82
N ARG A 266 0.24 -12.88 1.46
CA ARG A 266 1.01 -14.03 0.99
C ARG A 266 1.09 -15.12 2.07
N GLY A 267 0.72 -16.35 1.71
CA GLY A 267 0.92 -17.55 2.56
C GLY A 267 -0.17 -17.83 3.62
N THR A 268 -1.22 -17.02 3.68
CA THR A 268 -2.42 -17.34 4.47
C THR A 268 -3.55 -17.72 3.52
N GLY A 269 -4.12 -18.91 3.70
CA GLY A 269 -5.39 -19.26 3.06
C GLY A 269 -6.50 -18.28 3.48
N ALA A 270 -7.66 -18.35 2.83
CA ALA A 270 -8.83 -17.54 3.19
C ALA A 270 -9.24 -17.70 4.68
N ASP A 271 -8.80 -18.77 5.33
CA ASP A 271 -9.02 -19.12 6.73
C ASP A 271 -7.87 -18.72 7.68
N GLY A 272 -6.82 -18.06 7.20
CA GLY A 272 -5.67 -17.63 8.02
C GLY A 272 -4.70 -18.74 8.42
N ARG A 273 -4.90 -19.97 7.95
CA ARG A 273 -3.96 -21.10 8.15
C ARG A 273 -2.97 -21.13 6.97
N PRO A 274 -1.71 -21.57 7.16
CA PRO A 274 -0.89 -21.99 6.03
C PRO A 274 -1.66 -23.06 5.25
N PRO A 275 -1.78 -22.94 3.91
CA PRO A 275 -2.54 -23.91 3.13
C PRO A 275 -1.91 -25.29 3.27
N GLU A 276 -2.67 -26.26 3.77
CA GLU A 276 -2.22 -27.66 3.95
C GLU A 276 -2.07 -28.39 2.61
N THR A 277 -2.57 -27.79 1.51
CA THR A 277 -2.41 -28.27 0.13
C THR A 277 -1.94 -27.12 -0.76
N GLY A 278 -0.95 -27.36 -1.62
CA GLY A 278 -0.21 -26.36 -2.41
C GLY A 278 -0.99 -25.55 -3.46
N GLU A 279 -2.32 -25.46 -3.35
CA GLU A 279 -3.21 -24.88 -4.38
C GLU A 279 -3.53 -23.40 -4.15
N SER A 280 -3.30 -22.85 -2.95
CA SER A 280 -3.81 -21.50 -2.57
C SER A 280 -2.82 -20.32 -2.71
N GLY A 281 -1.59 -20.54 -3.17
CA GLY A 281 -0.50 -19.55 -3.05
C GLY A 281 -0.67 -18.22 -3.81
N GLY A 282 -1.29 -18.23 -5.00
CA GLY A 282 -1.28 -17.08 -5.92
C GLY A 282 -2.51 -16.18 -5.91
N ALA A 283 -3.55 -16.52 -5.13
CA ALA A 283 -4.57 -15.53 -4.77
C ALA A 283 -3.97 -14.48 -3.80
N GLY A 284 -3.12 -14.93 -2.87
CA GLY A 284 -2.38 -14.06 -1.96
C GLY A 284 -1.38 -13.15 -2.67
N GLU A 285 -0.62 -13.65 -3.65
CA GLU A 285 0.33 -12.81 -4.40
C GLU A 285 -0.36 -11.69 -5.19
N ARG A 286 -1.46 -12.01 -5.89
CA ARG A 286 -2.23 -11.03 -6.65
C ARG A 286 -2.94 -10.02 -5.75
N GLY A 287 -3.55 -10.47 -4.65
CA GLY A 287 -4.19 -9.57 -3.69
C GLY A 287 -3.18 -8.63 -3.03
N GLU A 288 -1.97 -9.10 -2.74
CA GLU A 288 -0.87 -8.26 -2.26
C GLU A 288 -0.53 -7.13 -3.24
N LEU A 289 -0.37 -7.44 -4.52
CA LEU A 289 -0.07 -6.43 -5.54
C LEU A 289 -1.20 -5.40 -5.68
N TRP A 290 -2.46 -5.84 -5.67
CA TRP A 290 -3.61 -4.92 -5.70
C TRP A 290 -3.64 -3.99 -4.48
N GLY A 291 -3.33 -4.50 -3.29
CA GLY A 291 -3.17 -3.69 -2.09
C GLY A 291 -2.11 -2.60 -2.21
N ILE A 292 -0.96 -2.96 -2.79
CA ILE A 292 0.15 -2.03 -3.06
C ILE A 292 -0.25 -0.99 -4.11
N VAL A 293 -0.85 -1.40 -5.23
CA VAL A 293 -1.29 -0.49 -6.31
C VAL A 293 -2.35 0.48 -5.81
N VAL A 294 -3.37 0.00 -5.07
CA VAL A 294 -4.39 0.89 -4.48
C VAL A 294 -3.74 1.88 -3.51
N THR A 295 -2.79 1.45 -2.68
CA THR A 295 -2.04 2.35 -1.80
C THR A 295 -1.27 3.41 -2.58
N ALA A 296 -0.63 3.03 -3.71
CA ALA A 296 0.07 3.96 -4.57
C ALA A 296 -0.86 5.02 -5.19
N LEU A 297 -2.02 4.59 -5.71
CA LEU A 297 -3.03 5.48 -6.27
C LEU A 297 -3.54 6.47 -5.22
N VAL A 298 -3.83 6.00 -4.01
CA VAL A 298 -4.25 6.87 -2.90
C VAL A 298 -3.12 7.85 -2.56
N ALA A 299 -1.88 7.40 -2.41
CA ALA A 299 -0.74 8.27 -2.10
C ALA A 299 -0.55 9.38 -3.14
N LEU A 300 -0.71 9.08 -4.42
CA LEU A 300 -0.59 10.04 -5.52
C LEU A 300 -1.76 11.03 -5.55
N LEU A 301 -2.99 10.55 -5.29
CA LEU A 301 -4.17 11.41 -5.26
C LEU A 301 -4.15 12.40 -4.08
N VAL A 302 -3.75 11.92 -2.89
CA VAL A 302 -3.85 12.72 -1.64
C VAL A 302 -2.63 13.58 -1.37
N SER A 303 -1.53 13.39 -2.11
CA SER A 303 -0.39 14.31 -2.08
C SER A 303 -0.81 15.68 -2.64
N PRO A 304 -0.45 16.81 -2.01
CA PRO A 304 -0.72 18.16 -2.52
C PRO A 304 -0.25 18.36 -3.96
N ILE A 305 0.91 17.78 -4.27
CA ILE A 305 1.51 17.80 -5.59
C ILE A 305 1.94 16.37 -5.95
N SER A 306 1.43 15.88 -7.07
CA SER A 306 1.83 14.64 -7.72
C SER A 306 2.04 14.91 -9.19
N TRP A 307 3.26 15.27 -9.57
CA TRP A 307 3.63 15.46 -10.96
C TRP A 307 3.34 14.21 -11.79
N SER A 308 3.08 14.36 -13.09
CA SER A 308 2.76 13.26 -14.00
C SER A 308 3.79 12.12 -13.92
N HIS A 309 5.08 12.46 -13.85
CA HIS A 309 6.19 11.52 -13.69
C HIS A 309 6.26 10.79 -12.33
N HIS A 310 5.45 11.15 -11.33
CA HIS A 310 5.28 10.36 -10.09
C HIS A 310 4.43 9.10 -10.32
N TRP A 311 3.63 9.05 -11.40
CA TRP A 311 2.68 7.99 -11.72
C TRP A 311 3.30 6.76 -12.38
N VAL A 312 4.60 6.50 -12.19
CA VAL A 312 5.30 5.27 -12.67
C VAL A 312 4.69 3.96 -12.12
N TRP A 313 3.83 4.08 -11.11
CA TRP A 313 2.97 3.02 -10.59
C TRP A 313 1.94 2.49 -11.61
N CYS A 314 1.79 3.14 -12.77
CA CYS A 314 1.07 2.59 -13.91
C CYS A 314 1.66 1.24 -14.38
N VAL A 315 2.96 1.02 -14.21
CA VAL A 315 3.65 -0.24 -14.57
C VAL A 315 3.13 -1.42 -13.74
N PRO A 316 3.18 -1.40 -12.39
CA PRO A 316 2.59 -2.47 -11.58
C PRO A 316 1.07 -2.59 -11.73
N LEU A 317 0.35 -1.50 -11.98
CA LEU A 317 -1.09 -1.54 -12.29
C LEU A 317 -1.37 -2.34 -13.58
N LEU A 318 -0.65 -2.05 -14.66
CA LEU A 318 -0.77 -2.78 -15.92
C LEU A 318 -0.41 -4.26 -15.76
N ALA A 319 0.62 -4.58 -14.96
CA ALA A 319 0.96 -5.97 -14.66
C ALA A 319 -0.15 -6.69 -13.86
N ALA A 320 -0.77 -6.00 -12.89
CA ALA A 320 -1.90 -6.54 -12.13
C ALA A 320 -3.10 -6.81 -13.04
N LEU A 321 -3.42 -5.89 -13.95
CA LEU A 321 -4.51 -6.06 -14.93
C LEU A 321 -4.23 -7.17 -15.94
N ALA A 322 -3.01 -7.26 -16.47
CA ALA A 322 -2.62 -8.25 -17.47
C ALA A 322 -2.73 -9.71 -16.96
N THR A 323 -2.61 -9.90 -15.64
CA THR A 323 -2.68 -11.22 -14.98
C THR A 323 -4.03 -11.50 -14.32
N THR A 324 -4.90 -10.49 -14.25
CA THR A 324 -6.29 -10.64 -13.79
C THR A 324 -7.07 -11.32 -14.91
N GLY A 325 -7.42 -12.59 -14.75
CA GLY A 325 -8.18 -13.37 -15.75
C GLY A 325 -7.38 -14.41 -16.55
N SER A 326 -6.06 -14.55 -16.35
CA SER A 326 -5.25 -15.63 -16.95
C SER A 326 -5.36 -16.98 -16.22
N GLY A 327 -6.29 -17.11 -15.27
CA GLY A 327 -6.58 -18.38 -14.63
C GLY A 327 -7.36 -19.25 -15.62
N THR A 328 -6.71 -20.30 -16.10
CA THR A 328 -7.35 -21.42 -16.81
C THR A 328 -8.37 -22.08 -15.89
N THR A 329 -9.58 -21.55 -15.83
CA THR A 329 -10.77 -22.40 -15.69
C THR A 329 -10.94 -23.08 -17.04
N THR A 330 -10.64 -24.36 -17.09
CA THR A 330 -11.04 -25.24 -18.19
C THR A 330 -12.54 -24.99 -18.47
N PRO A 331 -12.94 -24.74 -19.72
CA PRO A 331 -14.33 -24.48 -20.09
C PRO A 331 -15.32 -25.62 -19.77
N ALA A 332 -14.83 -26.76 -19.27
CA ALA A 332 -15.61 -27.98 -19.11
C ALA A 332 -16.48 -28.04 -17.84
N GLU A 333 -16.25 -27.20 -16.82
CA GLU A 333 -16.98 -27.30 -15.53
C GLU A 333 -18.04 -26.22 -15.29
N GLN A 334 -18.17 -25.22 -16.16
CA GLN A 334 -19.23 -24.21 -16.03
C GLN A 334 -20.02 -24.13 -17.32
N GLY A 335 -21.13 -24.88 -17.37
CA GLY A 335 -22.17 -24.81 -18.41
C GLY A 335 -22.95 -23.49 -18.39
N GLY A 336 -22.24 -22.35 -18.39
CA GLY A 336 -22.80 -21.01 -18.44
C GLY A 336 -22.12 -20.22 -19.55
N SER A 337 -22.92 -19.65 -20.45
CA SER A 337 -22.50 -18.83 -21.61
C SER A 337 -21.39 -17.83 -21.27
N ALA A 338 -20.15 -18.16 -21.62
CA ALA A 338 -18.99 -17.26 -21.49
C ALA A 338 -18.93 -16.25 -22.65
N SER A 339 -20.01 -15.49 -22.84
CA SER A 339 -20.11 -14.40 -23.83
C SER A 339 -19.97 -13.02 -23.19
N GLY A 340 -19.15 -12.90 -22.14
CA GLY A 340 -18.81 -11.62 -21.52
C GLY A 340 -17.50 -11.07 -22.10
N VAL A 341 -17.49 -9.79 -22.47
CA VAL A 341 -16.26 -9.07 -22.83
C VAL A 341 -15.21 -9.29 -21.71
N PRO A 342 -13.95 -9.63 -22.03
CA PRO A 342 -12.91 -9.85 -21.03
C PRO A 342 -12.54 -8.51 -20.38
N TRP A 343 -13.31 -8.10 -19.37
CA TRP A 343 -13.18 -6.82 -18.68
C TRP A 343 -11.75 -6.50 -18.23
N PRO A 344 -10.87 -7.45 -17.82
CA PRO A 344 -9.50 -7.11 -17.44
C PRO A 344 -8.65 -6.70 -18.64
N ARG A 345 -8.90 -7.27 -19.83
CA ARG A 345 -8.19 -6.89 -21.07
C ARG A 345 -8.64 -5.51 -21.54
N VAL A 346 -9.94 -5.22 -21.43
CA VAL A 346 -10.46 -3.87 -21.71
C VAL A 346 -9.89 -2.87 -20.72
N ALA A 347 -9.92 -3.17 -19.42
CA ALA A 347 -9.33 -2.30 -18.39
C ALA A 347 -7.82 -2.07 -18.63
N PHE A 348 -7.07 -3.13 -18.95
CA PHE A 348 -5.66 -3.01 -19.34
C PHE A 348 -5.48 -2.07 -20.53
N ALA A 349 -6.25 -2.26 -21.61
CA ALA A 349 -6.17 -1.43 -22.80
C ALA A 349 -6.51 0.03 -22.49
N CYS A 350 -7.58 0.28 -21.73
CA CYS A 350 -7.98 1.63 -21.32
C CYS A 350 -6.89 2.31 -20.48
N VAL A 351 -6.34 1.61 -19.47
CA VAL A 351 -5.25 2.15 -18.64
C VAL A 351 -4.01 2.44 -19.49
N ALA A 352 -3.63 1.53 -20.37
CA ALA A 352 -2.50 1.73 -21.27
C ALA A 352 -2.71 2.95 -22.16
N VAL A 353 -3.89 3.10 -22.76
CA VAL A 353 -4.25 4.27 -23.59
C VAL A 353 -4.18 5.56 -22.78
N VAL A 354 -4.74 5.61 -21.56
CA VAL A 354 -4.68 6.83 -20.72
C VAL A 354 -3.24 7.27 -20.47
N PHE A 355 -2.34 6.33 -20.18
CA PHE A 355 -0.94 6.66 -19.91
C PHE A 355 -0.09 6.87 -21.17
N THR A 356 -0.46 6.36 -22.36
CA THR A 356 0.28 6.60 -23.60
C THR A 356 -0.26 7.79 -24.40
N ALA A 357 -1.55 8.12 -24.29
CA ALA A 357 -2.21 9.17 -25.07
C ALA A 357 -1.75 10.58 -24.73
N ARG A 358 -1.11 10.78 -23.56
CA ARG A 358 -0.47 12.06 -23.19
C ARG A 358 -1.46 13.23 -23.23
N THR A 359 -2.73 13.00 -22.88
CA THR A 359 -3.83 13.96 -23.08
C THR A 359 -3.62 15.28 -22.33
N LEU A 360 -2.95 15.26 -21.17
CA LEU A 360 -2.63 16.47 -20.41
C LEU A 360 -1.69 17.41 -21.19
N TRP A 361 -0.98 16.86 -22.17
CA TRP A 361 -0.13 17.60 -23.09
C TRP A 361 -0.87 18.04 -24.38
N LEU A 362 -2.19 17.91 -24.44
CA LEU A 362 -3.01 18.41 -25.56
C LEU A 362 -3.80 19.69 -25.23
N VAL A 363 -3.95 20.02 -23.95
CA VAL A 363 -4.63 21.25 -23.50
C VAL A 363 -3.66 22.44 -23.46
N PRO A 364 -4.13 23.70 -23.42
CA PRO A 364 -3.27 24.88 -23.21
C PRO A 364 -2.43 24.76 -21.94
N ARG A 365 -1.15 25.18 -22.00
CA ARG A 365 -0.14 25.00 -20.93
C ARG A 365 0.83 26.18 -20.80
N GLU A 366 0.31 27.33 -20.40
CA GLU A 366 1.11 28.55 -20.22
C GLU A 366 1.03 29.05 -18.78
N GLY A 367 1.12 28.12 -17.82
CA GLY A 367 1.25 28.41 -16.40
C GLY A 367 -0.06 28.84 -15.76
N ASP A 368 -0.43 30.12 -15.88
CA ASP A 368 -1.67 30.64 -15.28
C ASP A 368 -2.89 30.31 -16.15
N SER A 369 -2.70 30.07 -17.44
CA SER A 369 -3.78 29.59 -18.34
C SER A 369 -4.25 28.17 -17.99
N ASP A 370 -3.38 27.33 -17.42
CA ASP A 370 -3.72 26.00 -16.90
C ASP A 370 -4.81 26.06 -15.82
N LEU A 371 -4.92 27.20 -15.12
CA LEU A 371 -5.96 27.38 -14.11
C LEU A 371 -7.32 27.49 -14.76
N ARG A 372 -7.44 28.17 -15.91
CA ARG A 372 -8.69 28.59 -16.58
C ARG A 372 -9.05 27.73 -17.79
N LEU A 373 -8.95 26.42 -17.64
CA LEU A 373 -9.35 25.48 -18.68
C LEU A 373 -10.87 25.39 -18.80
N ASP A 374 -11.34 25.25 -20.04
CA ASP A 374 -12.75 24.98 -20.33
C ASP A 374 -13.17 23.62 -19.76
N TRP A 375 -14.45 23.48 -19.42
CA TRP A 375 -14.98 22.25 -18.81
C TRP A 375 -14.66 20.97 -19.61
N TRP A 376 -14.61 21.04 -20.94
CA TRP A 376 -14.33 19.90 -21.83
C TRP A 376 -12.83 19.54 -21.86
N GLN A 377 -11.95 20.47 -21.51
CA GLN A 377 -10.50 20.25 -21.40
C GLN A 377 -10.13 19.60 -20.07
N GLN A 378 -10.94 19.78 -19.02
CA GLN A 378 -10.67 19.28 -17.66
C GLN A 378 -10.39 17.76 -17.61
N PRO A 379 -11.14 16.89 -18.32
CA PRO A 379 -10.84 15.46 -18.36
C PRO A 379 -9.51 15.14 -19.05
N LEU A 380 -9.14 15.92 -20.08
CA LEU A 380 -7.87 15.77 -20.79
C LEU A 380 -6.69 16.26 -19.94
N ALA A 381 -6.90 17.30 -19.13
CA ALA A 381 -5.92 17.91 -18.24
C ALA A 381 -5.68 17.09 -16.96
N SER A 382 -6.64 16.29 -16.52
CA SER A 382 -6.56 15.50 -15.28
C SER A 382 -6.83 14.00 -15.48
N PRO A 383 -6.21 13.35 -16.48
CA PRO A 383 -6.56 11.98 -16.85
C PRO A 383 -6.22 10.97 -15.75
N TYR A 384 -5.14 11.18 -14.99
CA TYR A 384 -4.67 10.22 -13.99
C TYR A 384 -5.50 10.22 -12.71
N PRO A 385 -5.84 11.38 -12.12
CA PRO A 385 -6.72 11.38 -10.95
C PRO A 385 -8.11 10.86 -11.31
N LEU A 386 -8.65 11.17 -12.50
CA LEU A 386 -9.93 10.63 -12.95
C LEU A 386 -9.89 9.11 -13.13
N LEU A 387 -8.83 8.59 -13.77
CA LEU A 387 -8.62 7.14 -13.89
C LEU A 387 -8.50 6.48 -12.50
N ALA A 388 -7.73 7.06 -11.60
CA ALA A 388 -7.52 6.50 -10.27
C ALA A 388 -8.82 6.50 -9.44
N LEU A 389 -9.60 7.58 -9.48
CA LEU A 389 -10.92 7.64 -8.85
C LEU A 389 -11.87 6.57 -9.41
N ALA A 390 -11.88 6.37 -10.74
CA ALA A 390 -12.67 5.33 -11.37
C ALA A 390 -12.23 3.92 -10.92
N LEU A 391 -10.92 3.64 -10.89
CA LEU A 391 -10.37 2.36 -10.43
C LEU A 391 -10.67 2.10 -8.95
N LEU A 392 -10.59 3.14 -8.10
CA LEU A 392 -10.97 3.04 -6.69
C LEU A 392 -12.47 2.79 -6.53
N GLY A 393 -13.32 3.42 -7.35
CA GLY A 393 -14.76 3.14 -7.40
C GLY A 393 -15.06 1.70 -7.80
N VAL A 394 -14.38 1.16 -8.83
CA VAL A 394 -14.50 -0.25 -9.25
C VAL A 394 -14.06 -1.19 -8.12
N ALA A 395 -12.93 -0.92 -7.47
CA ALA A 395 -12.46 -1.72 -6.34
C ALA A 395 -13.42 -1.66 -5.15
N ALA A 396 -14.01 -0.50 -4.85
CA ALA A 396 -15.02 -0.34 -3.81
C ALA A 396 -16.30 -1.12 -4.13
N GLY A 397 -16.75 -1.09 -5.40
CA GLY A 397 -17.88 -1.89 -5.89
C GLY A 397 -17.61 -3.39 -5.76
N TYR A 398 -16.41 -3.84 -6.14
CA TYR A 398 -15.98 -5.24 -6.00
C TYR A 398 -16.01 -5.72 -4.54
N VAL A 399 -15.47 -4.91 -3.61
CA VAL A 399 -15.47 -5.22 -2.17
C VAL A 399 -16.90 -5.21 -1.60
N SER A 400 -17.75 -4.28 -2.04
CA SER A 400 -19.13 -4.14 -1.55
C SER A 400 -20.05 -5.26 -2.04
N ALA A 401 -19.84 -5.75 -3.27
CA ALA A 401 -20.60 -6.84 -3.89
C ALA A 401 -20.32 -8.23 -3.29
N GLY A 402 -19.68 -8.32 -2.13
CA GLY A 402 -19.52 -9.59 -1.41
C GLY A 402 -18.48 -10.54 -1.99
N HIS A 403 -17.67 -10.11 -2.97
CA HIS A 403 -16.47 -10.83 -3.41
C HIS A 403 -15.35 -10.71 -2.36
N ARG A 404 -15.69 -11.11 -1.13
CA ARG A 404 -14.83 -11.07 0.05
C ARG A 404 -13.67 -12.04 -0.18
N PRO A 405 -12.40 -11.61 -0.14
CA PRO A 405 -11.43 -12.41 0.57
C PRO A 405 -11.90 -12.45 2.03
N ALA A 406 -12.17 -13.64 2.55
CA ALA A 406 -12.68 -13.84 3.89
C ALA A 406 -11.91 -12.96 4.89
N ALA A 407 -12.61 -12.00 5.48
CA ALA A 407 -12.03 -11.12 6.48
C ALA A 407 -11.64 -12.00 7.67
N LEU A 408 -10.36 -11.95 8.04
CA LEU A 408 -9.84 -12.50 9.29
C LEU A 408 -10.64 -11.89 10.45
N THR A 409 -11.63 -12.63 10.92
CA THR A 409 -12.15 -12.45 12.28
C THR A 409 -10.99 -12.72 13.24
N PRO A 410 -10.85 -11.97 14.35
CA PRO A 410 -9.93 -12.37 15.41
C PRO A 410 -10.38 -13.75 15.91
N ARG A 411 -9.69 -14.81 15.49
CA ARG A 411 -9.98 -16.16 15.99
C ARG A 411 -9.44 -16.26 17.41
N VAL A 412 -10.35 -16.43 18.35
CA VAL A 412 -10.08 -17.07 19.64
C VAL A 412 -9.38 -18.40 19.35
N PRO A 413 -8.26 -18.73 20.02
CA PRO A 413 -7.56 -19.99 19.79
C PRO A 413 -8.51 -21.18 19.97
N PRO A 414 -8.48 -22.20 19.10
CA PRO A 414 -9.24 -23.43 19.34
C PRO A 414 -8.74 -24.11 20.61
N ALA A 415 -9.65 -24.73 21.35
CA ALA A 415 -9.31 -25.56 22.51
C ALA A 415 -8.24 -26.59 22.12
N ARG A 416 -7.15 -26.68 22.91
CA ARG A 416 -6.16 -27.72 22.69
C ARG A 416 -6.81 -29.06 23.01
N ILE A 417 -6.78 -29.96 22.04
CA ILE A 417 -7.13 -31.35 22.25
C ILE A 417 -5.85 -32.05 22.68
N ASP A 418 -5.86 -32.71 23.84
CA ASP A 418 -4.73 -33.50 24.33
C ASP A 418 -4.61 -34.83 23.56
N GLY A 419 -3.49 -35.55 23.75
CA GLY A 419 -3.13 -36.75 22.97
C GLY A 419 -4.13 -37.91 23.05
N ASP A 420 -5.09 -37.84 23.97
CA ASP A 420 -6.15 -38.82 24.18
C ASP A 420 -7.51 -38.39 23.57
N GLY A 421 -7.58 -37.22 22.92
CA GLY A 421 -8.76 -36.77 22.17
C GLY A 421 -9.76 -35.91 22.96
N HIS A 422 -9.40 -35.36 24.13
CA HIS A 422 -10.29 -34.49 24.90
C HIS A 422 -9.95 -33.00 24.71
N ALA A 423 -10.98 -32.19 24.45
CA ALA A 423 -10.82 -30.74 24.37
C ALA A 423 -10.63 -30.15 25.77
N ARG A 424 -9.46 -29.57 26.06
CA ARG A 424 -9.25 -28.77 27.28
C ARG A 424 -9.64 -27.32 27.04
N ASP A 425 -10.63 -26.86 27.79
CA ASP A 425 -10.92 -25.43 27.93
C ASP A 425 -10.22 -24.89 29.17
N ASP A 426 -9.05 -24.25 28.98
CA ASP A 426 -8.22 -23.71 30.06
C ASP A 426 -8.87 -22.55 30.85
N ARG A 427 -10.14 -22.20 30.54
CA ARG A 427 -10.89 -21.15 31.25
C ARG A 427 -11.45 -21.59 32.61
N THR A 428 -11.42 -22.88 32.94
CA THR A 428 -12.04 -23.42 34.17
C THR A 428 -11.07 -24.15 35.10
N ALA A 429 -9.78 -24.18 34.79
CA ALA A 429 -8.81 -24.86 35.65
C ALA A 429 -8.58 -24.06 36.95
N PRO A 430 -8.82 -24.65 38.15
CA PRO A 430 -8.39 -24.02 39.40
C PRO A 430 -6.85 -23.96 39.45
N PRO A 431 -6.26 -22.98 40.16
CA PRO A 431 -4.82 -22.81 40.20
C PRO A 431 -4.16 -24.08 40.76
N ALA A 432 -3.20 -24.62 39.99
CA ALA A 432 -2.49 -25.85 40.34
C ALA A 432 -1.65 -25.64 41.62
N ALA A 433 -1.87 -26.52 42.60
CA ALA A 433 -1.02 -26.62 43.78
C ALA A 433 0.39 -27.09 43.39
N ASP A 434 1.39 -26.36 43.86
CA ASP A 434 2.82 -26.60 43.62
C ASP A 434 3.24 -27.96 44.22
N GLY A 435 3.42 -28.96 43.35
CA GLY A 435 3.86 -30.30 43.71
C GLY A 435 5.34 -30.51 43.45
N ARG A 436 6.21 -30.01 44.34
CA ARG A 436 7.63 -30.42 44.37
C ARG A 436 7.76 -31.86 44.86
N LYS A 437 8.38 -32.68 44.01
CA LYS A 437 8.77 -34.06 44.27
C LYS A 437 9.77 -34.16 45.44
N GLY A 438 9.46 -35.05 46.38
CA GLY A 438 10.31 -36.15 46.83
C GLY A 438 11.65 -35.83 47.47
N GLY A 439 11.72 -35.95 48.81
CA GLY A 439 12.98 -36.03 49.55
C GLY A 439 12.81 -36.69 50.91
N ARG A 440 13.10 -38.00 50.97
CA ARG A 440 13.53 -38.84 52.12
C ARG A 440 12.68 -38.82 53.42
N ARG A 441 12.16 -40.01 53.77
CA ARG A 441 11.76 -40.38 55.13
C ARG A 441 12.99 -40.40 56.06
N PRO A 442 12.79 -40.06 57.33
CA PRO A 442 13.16 -40.99 58.40
C PRO A 442 11.98 -41.30 59.33
N GLU A 443 12.17 -42.38 60.07
CA GLU A 443 11.30 -42.98 61.08
C GLU A 443 10.93 -42.06 62.24
N CYS A 444 9.81 -42.43 62.90
CA CYS A 444 9.49 -42.38 64.34
C CYS A 444 7.98 -42.12 64.46
N GLU A 445 7.16 -43.10 64.83
CA GLU A 445 6.93 -43.64 66.19
C GLU A 445 5.68 -43.00 66.82
N GLU A 446 4.96 -43.83 67.56
CA GLU A 446 3.59 -43.67 68.04
C GLU A 446 3.36 -42.43 68.92
N ALA A 447 2.16 -41.83 68.84
CA ALA A 447 1.43 -41.37 70.03
C ALA A 447 -0.03 -40.94 69.71
N ARG A 448 -0.96 -41.76 70.17
CA ARG A 448 -2.12 -41.40 71.01
C ARG A 448 -2.97 -40.15 70.65
N GLY A 449 -4.20 -40.43 70.25
CA GLY A 449 -5.37 -39.95 71.00
C GLY A 449 -6.08 -38.68 70.50
N GLY A 450 -7.42 -38.77 70.46
CA GLY A 450 -8.29 -37.62 70.70
C GLY A 450 -8.99 -37.04 69.47
N ARG A 451 -10.26 -37.43 69.29
CA ARG A 451 -11.26 -36.57 68.65
C ARG A 451 -11.55 -35.37 69.56
N CYS A 452 -11.67 -34.17 69.01
CA CYS A 452 -12.66 -33.19 69.49
C CYS A 452 -12.96 -32.11 68.44
N ALA A 453 -14.25 -31.89 68.22
CA ALA A 453 -14.84 -30.87 67.38
C ALA A 453 -15.08 -29.56 68.16
N LYS A 454 -15.18 -28.40 67.47
CA LYS A 454 -16.33 -27.45 67.50
C LYS A 454 -16.01 -26.01 67.04
N HIS A 455 -17.10 -25.35 66.62
CA HIS A 455 -17.44 -23.92 66.48
C HIS A 455 -17.21 -23.28 65.10
N ASP A 456 -18.28 -22.97 64.34
CA ASP A 456 -19.29 -21.86 64.45
C ASP A 456 -18.66 -20.50 64.10
N ALA A 457 -19.22 -19.54 63.36
CA ALA A 457 -20.52 -19.21 62.75
C ALA A 457 -20.23 -18.20 61.59
N GLY A 458 -21.04 -17.98 60.55
CA GLY A 458 -22.34 -17.31 60.48
C GLY A 458 -22.56 -16.79 59.04
N HIS A 459 -23.68 -17.12 58.39
CA HIS A 459 -24.83 -16.24 57.99
C HIS A 459 -24.48 -15.09 57.02
N SER A 460 -25.17 -14.81 55.90
CA SER A 460 -26.50 -15.17 55.34
C SER A 460 -26.43 -15.16 53.78
N ALA A 461 -27.07 -16.06 53.00
CA ALA A 461 -28.48 -16.13 52.53
C ALA A 461 -28.97 -14.82 51.85
N ASP A 462 -29.68 -14.78 50.70
CA ASP A 462 -30.54 -15.72 49.94
C ASP A 462 -30.71 -15.17 48.48
N ARG A 463 -30.65 -15.95 47.40
CA ARG A 463 -31.72 -16.69 46.64
C ARG A 463 -32.69 -15.85 45.75
N ASP A 464 -32.69 -16.24 44.46
CA ASP A 464 -33.67 -16.19 43.35
C ASP A 464 -35.18 -16.35 43.74
N PRO A 465 -36.23 -16.20 42.87
CA PRO A 465 -36.29 -16.47 41.41
C PRO A 465 -37.29 -15.65 40.52
N ALA A 466 -37.34 -15.93 39.21
CA ALA A 466 -38.48 -15.69 38.28
C ALA A 466 -39.68 -16.64 38.59
N PRO A 467 -40.97 -16.48 38.12
CA PRO A 467 -41.41 -16.38 36.70
C PRO A 467 -42.78 -15.64 36.45
N GLY A 468 -43.30 -15.62 35.20
CA GLY A 468 -44.77 -15.51 34.98
C GLY A 468 -45.27 -14.81 33.69
N ALA A 469 -46.07 -15.51 32.90
CA ALA A 469 -46.72 -15.10 31.65
C ALA A 469 -48.15 -14.51 31.85
N ARG A 470 -48.63 -13.71 30.87
CA ARG A 470 -50.00 -13.60 30.29
C ARG A 470 -50.36 -12.15 29.91
N GLY A 471 -51.02 -11.97 28.75
CA GLY A 471 -51.85 -10.77 28.51
C GLY A 471 -52.00 -10.37 27.04
N ALA A 472 -52.93 -11.00 26.33
CA ALA A 472 -53.44 -10.51 25.04
C ALA A 472 -54.32 -9.26 25.22
N ARG A 473 -54.29 -8.31 24.27
CA ARG A 473 -55.43 -7.50 23.83
C ARG A 473 -55.15 -6.90 22.45
N ALA A 474 -56.21 -6.84 21.67
CA ALA A 474 -56.29 -6.47 20.27
C ALA A 474 -56.84 -5.05 20.09
N ARG A 475 -56.92 -4.61 18.81
CA ARG A 475 -57.74 -3.50 18.24
C ARG A 475 -57.10 -2.10 18.41
N ASP A 476 -57.02 -1.21 17.42
CA ASP A 476 -57.79 -1.01 16.19
C ASP A 476 -56.96 -0.32 15.08
N VAL A 477 -57.33 -0.60 13.82
CA VAL A 477 -57.09 0.19 12.61
C VAL A 477 -58.31 1.10 12.41
N PRO A 478 -58.16 2.32 11.89
CA PRO A 478 -58.81 2.57 10.60
C PRO A 478 -57.96 3.34 9.59
N ASP A 479 -58.13 2.89 8.34
CA ASP A 479 -57.82 3.56 7.09
C ASP A 479 -58.57 4.87 6.89
N HIS A 480 -57.95 5.76 6.10
CA HIS A 480 -58.49 6.56 4.98
C HIS A 480 -57.56 7.78 4.76
N HIS A 481 -57.40 8.42 3.59
CA HIS A 481 -57.45 8.10 2.17
C HIS A 481 -57.11 9.44 1.46
N VAL A 482 -56.44 9.40 0.29
CA VAL A 482 -56.60 10.32 -0.88
C VAL A 482 -55.92 11.71 -0.90
N GLY A 483 -55.17 11.90 -2.00
CA GLY A 483 -55.07 13.14 -2.81
C GLY A 483 -53.83 13.99 -2.54
N GLY A 484 -53.00 14.42 -3.49
CA GLY A 484 -53.14 14.59 -4.94
C GLY A 484 -52.55 15.97 -5.31
N ASP A 485 -51.82 16.04 -6.43
CA ASP A 485 -51.23 17.23 -7.09
C ASP A 485 -50.13 18.00 -6.33
N GLY A 486 -49.10 18.57 -6.95
CA GLY A 486 -48.79 18.86 -8.35
C GLY A 486 -47.96 20.16 -8.40
N GLY A 487 -47.08 20.32 -9.40
CA GLY A 487 -46.71 21.65 -9.90
C GLY A 487 -45.36 22.28 -9.48
N ARG A 488 -44.44 22.25 -10.45
CA ARG A 488 -43.44 23.26 -10.85
C ARG A 488 -43.36 24.59 -10.08
N SER A 489 -42.11 24.99 -9.79
CA SER A 489 -41.48 26.24 -10.27
C SER A 489 -39.98 26.15 -10.09
#